data_AF-X1L4X8-F1
#
_entry.id   AF-X1L4X8-F1
#
_cell.length_a   1.000
_cell.length_b   1.000
_cell.length_c   1.000
_cell.angle_alpha   90.00
_cell.angle_beta   90.00
_cell.angle_gamma   90.00
#
_symmetry.space_group_name_H-M   'P 1'
#
loop_
_entity.id
_entity.type
_entity.pdbx_description
1 polymer ?
#
loop_
_entity_poly.entity_id
_entity_poly.type
_entity_poly.pdbx_seq_one_letter_code
_entity_poly.pdbx_strand_id
1 'polypeptide(L)'
;SQFVRDLKFDFQTATLLGMLHDAVGSERVEQVGAMKLATALLGDSIASNLFMVGFAYQRGLLPVSSEAIRAAIDLNGAAVSMNTTAFHLGRLAAHDPSALEQAAKPEGCTSKDRVLSSSLDEIIARRVAFLQDYQNAKYASRYSDTVARVRVRETAVTGQEGALSEAVARSLFKLMAYKDEYEVARLYSARAFREQLTETFESLGRVTVHLAPPLLARRDPVSGEPRKMTFGPWILPAFALLARASVC
;
A
#
# COMPACT_ATOMS: atom_id res chain seq x y z
N SER A 1 13.09 -8.85 25.19
CA SER A 1 12.01 -9.25 24.29
C SER A 1 10.80 -8.32 24.45
N GLN A 2 10.98 -7.04 24.11
CA GLN A 2 9.94 -6.00 24.22
C GLN A 2 9.38 -5.59 22.85
N PHE A 3 9.92 -6.16 21.77
CA PHE A 3 9.61 -5.83 20.38
C PHE A 3 8.22 -6.31 19.91
N VAL A 4 7.58 -7.23 20.66
CA VAL A 4 6.35 -7.93 20.21
C VAL A 4 5.06 -7.28 20.74
N ARG A 5 5.13 -6.19 21.53
CA ARG A 5 3.94 -5.67 22.25
C ARG A 5 3.54 -4.22 21.97
N ASP A 6 4.26 -3.48 21.13
CA ASP A 6 3.98 -2.06 20.92
C ASP A 6 3.55 -1.73 19.48
N LEU A 7 2.24 -1.59 19.27
CA LEU A 7 1.63 -1.19 17.98
C LEU A 7 1.78 0.32 17.69
N LYS A 8 2.34 1.10 18.62
CA LYS A 8 2.69 2.52 18.44
C LYS A 8 4.20 2.70 18.30
N PHE A 9 4.87 1.79 17.60
CA PHE A 9 6.28 1.96 17.30
C PHE A 9 6.45 3.12 16.31
N ASP A 10 6.69 4.31 16.83
CA ASP A 10 7.21 5.43 16.06
C ASP A 10 8.59 5.02 15.57
N PHE A 11 8.70 4.72 14.27
CA PHE A 11 10.00 4.64 13.61
C PHE A 11 10.58 6.05 13.67
N GLN A 12 11.25 6.36 14.77
CA GLN A 12 12.19 7.45 14.84
C GLN A 12 13.36 7.05 13.93
N THR A 13 13.15 7.10 12.62
CA THR A 13 14.10 6.66 11.59
C THR A 13 15.44 7.34 11.80
N ALA A 14 15.43 8.61 12.23
CA ALA A 14 16.61 9.35 12.64
C ALA A 14 17.35 8.72 13.84
N THR A 15 16.63 8.28 14.88
CA THR A 15 17.20 7.60 16.06
C THR A 15 17.77 6.23 15.69
N LEU A 16 17.05 5.43 14.90
CA LEU A 16 17.52 4.13 14.42
C LEU A 16 18.75 4.26 13.52
N LEU A 17 18.76 5.25 12.62
CA LEU A 17 19.92 5.56 11.81
C LEU A 17 21.09 6.00 12.70
N GLY A 18 20.85 6.87 13.69
CA GLY A 18 21.87 7.27 14.66
C GLY A 18 22.53 6.06 15.34
N MET A 19 21.73 5.12 15.85
CA MET A 19 22.24 3.88 16.45
C MET A 19 23.07 3.04 15.46
N LEU A 20 22.68 2.97 14.19
CA LEU A 20 23.46 2.28 13.16
C LEU A 20 24.79 3.00 12.88
N HIS A 21 24.77 4.33 12.76
CA HIS A 21 25.99 5.11 12.55
C HIS A 21 26.96 4.97 13.73
N ASP A 22 26.46 4.96 14.96
CA ASP A 22 27.28 4.75 16.17
C ASP A 22 27.87 3.33 16.22
N ALA A 23 27.11 2.32 15.79
CA ALA A 23 27.53 0.91 15.88
C ALA A 23 28.52 0.48 14.79
N VAL A 24 28.31 0.90 13.54
CA VAL A 24 29.11 0.46 12.38
C VAL A 24 29.97 1.56 11.76
N GLY A 25 29.85 2.80 12.26
CA GLY A 25 30.50 3.98 11.71
C GLY A 25 29.69 4.60 10.56
N SER A 26 29.64 5.93 10.53
CA SER A 26 28.86 6.69 9.55
C SER A 26 29.20 6.39 8.10
N GLU A 27 30.45 6.05 7.80
CA GLU A 27 30.90 5.75 6.43
C GLU A 27 30.44 4.40 5.90
N ARG A 28 29.89 3.54 6.77
CA ARG A 28 29.36 2.21 6.40
C ARG A 28 27.84 2.16 6.32
N VAL A 29 27.18 3.29 6.51
CA VAL A 29 25.72 3.40 6.45
C VAL A 29 25.34 4.24 5.24
N GLU A 30 24.75 3.59 4.25
CA GLU A 30 24.16 4.26 3.09
C GLU A 30 22.65 4.13 3.11
N GLN A 31 21.97 5.21 2.73
CA GLN A 31 20.52 5.28 2.67
C GLN A 31 20.06 5.35 1.22
N VAL A 32 19.07 4.54 0.87
CA VAL A 32 18.44 4.58 -0.44
C VAL A 32 16.93 4.45 -0.29
N GLY A 33 16.19 5.31 -0.99
CA GLY A 33 14.73 5.31 -1.02
C GLY A 33 14.15 4.17 -1.86
N ALA A 34 14.59 2.92 -1.65
CA ALA A 34 14.31 1.78 -2.53
C ALA A 34 12.82 1.55 -2.77
N MET A 35 11.99 1.62 -1.72
CA MET A 35 10.54 1.44 -1.84
C MET A 35 9.91 2.55 -2.70
N LYS A 36 10.28 3.82 -2.47
CA LYS A 36 9.77 4.96 -3.23
C LYS A 36 10.16 4.87 -4.70
N LEU A 37 11.43 4.54 -4.99
CA LEU A 37 11.97 4.42 -6.34
C LEU A 37 11.38 3.22 -7.08
N ALA A 38 11.28 2.07 -6.43
CA ALA A 38 10.67 0.87 -7.00
C ALA A 38 9.19 1.11 -7.33
N THR A 39 8.41 1.70 -6.43
CA THR A 39 7.00 2.01 -6.72
C THR A 39 6.87 3.05 -7.85
N ALA A 40 7.72 4.07 -7.88
CA ALA A 40 7.65 5.10 -8.93
C ALA A 40 8.03 4.58 -10.32
N LEU A 41 9.04 3.71 -10.41
CA LEU A 41 9.60 3.25 -11.69
C LEU A 41 9.00 1.93 -12.19
N LEU A 42 8.57 1.07 -11.27
CA LEU A 42 8.09 -0.28 -11.59
C LEU A 42 6.63 -0.52 -11.18
N GLY A 43 5.99 0.46 -10.53
CA GLY A 43 4.58 0.37 -10.12
C GLY A 43 4.32 -0.54 -8.93
N ASP A 44 5.32 -1.26 -8.42
CA ASP A 44 5.17 -2.22 -7.31
C ASP A 44 6.29 -2.05 -6.27
N SER A 45 5.89 -1.95 -5.00
CA SER A 45 6.80 -1.93 -3.85
C SER A 45 7.54 -3.25 -3.62
N ILE A 46 7.01 -4.39 -4.10
CA ILE A 46 7.65 -5.71 -3.99
C ILE A 46 9.03 -5.72 -4.67
N ALA A 47 9.17 -4.96 -5.76
CA ALA A 47 10.43 -4.81 -6.48
C ALA A 47 11.56 -4.16 -5.63
N SER A 48 11.23 -3.53 -4.51
CA SER A 48 12.23 -2.91 -3.61
C SER A 48 13.26 -3.90 -3.06
N ASN A 49 12.89 -5.16 -2.85
CA ASN A 49 13.80 -6.19 -2.35
C ASN A 49 14.96 -6.42 -3.31
N LEU A 50 14.65 -6.60 -4.58
CA LEU A 50 15.65 -6.92 -5.59
C LEU A 50 16.38 -5.67 -6.08
N PHE A 51 15.73 -4.52 -5.99
CA PHE A 51 16.39 -3.22 -6.06
C PHE A 51 17.49 -3.08 -4.99
N MET A 52 17.20 -3.40 -3.72
CA MET A 52 18.18 -3.37 -2.64
C MET A 52 19.35 -4.33 -2.89
N VAL A 53 19.07 -5.52 -3.42
CA VAL A 53 20.10 -6.49 -3.83
C VAL A 53 21.00 -5.90 -4.93
N GLY A 54 20.41 -5.25 -5.93
CA GLY A 54 21.14 -4.56 -6.99
C GLY A 54 22.04 -3.44 -6.46
N PHE A 55 21.52 -2.64 -5.54
CA PHE A 55 22.27 -1.56 -4.88
C PHE A 55 23.46 -2.12 -4.10
N ALA A 56 23.22 -3.13 -3.27
CA ALA A 56 24.26 -3.78 -2.47
C ALA A 56 25.34 -4.47 -3.33
N TYR A 57 24.94 -5.13 -4.43
CA TYR A 57 25.85 -5.72 -5.39
C TYR A 57 26.79 -4.67 -5.99
N GLN A 58 26.24 -3.53 -6.44
CA GLN A 58 27.04 -2.48 -7.07
C GLN A 58 28.00 -1.81 -6.08
N ARG A 59 27.67 -1.79 -4.79
CA ARG A 59 28.57 -1.36 -3.70
C ARG A 59 29.62 -2.42 -3.31
N GLY A 60 29.62 -3.59 -3.94
CA GLY A 60 30.55 -4.67 -3.64
C GLY A 60 30.28 -5.38 -2.30
N LEU A 61 29.07 -5.23 -1.75
CA LEU A 61 28.69 -5.79 -0.45
C LEU A 61 28.27 -7.26 -0.52
N LEU A 62 28.11 -7.81 -1.72
CA LEU A 62 27.64 -9.16 -1.96
C LEU A 62 28.76 -10.01 -2.61
N PRO A 63 29.16 -11.15 -2.00
CA PRO A 63 30.22 -12.01 -2.52
C PRO A 63 29.68 -13.02 -3.55
N VAL A 64 28.87 -12.55 -4.51
CA VAL A 64 28.26 -13.38 -5.57
C VAL A 64 28.29 -12.61 -6.89
N SER A 65 28.32 -13.32 -8.01
CA SER A 65 28.35 -12.69 -9.33
C SER A 65 26.96 -12.20 -9.77
N SER A 66 26.92 -11.20 -10.65
CA SER A 66 25.65 -10.73 -11.23
C SER A 66 24.93 -11.81 -12.03
N GLU A 67 25.69 -12.72 -12.63
CA GLU A 67 25.19 -13.87 -13.38
C GLU A 67 24.49 -14.86 -12.46
N ALA A 68 25.05 -15.12 -11.27
CA ALA A 68 24.43 -15.99 -10.28
C ALA A 68 23.13 -15.39 -9.73
N ILE A 69 23.09 -14.07 -9.48
CA ILE A 69 21.86 -13.39 -9.06
C ILE A 69 20.79 -13.46 -10.15
N ARG A 70 21.16 -13.21 -11.41
CA ARG A 70 20.24 -13.32 -12.55
C ARG A 70 19.71 -14.74 -12.73
N ALA A 71 20.59 -15.74 -12.68
CA ALA A 71 20.18 -17.14 -12.74
C ALA A 71 19.22 -17.51 -11.59
N ALA A 72 19.42 -16.97 -10.39
CA ALA A 72 18.51 -17.18 -9.26
C ALA A 72 17.13 -16.53 -9.48
N ILE A 73 17.07 -15.36 -10.12
CA ILE A 73 15.82 -14.71 -10.53
C ILE A 73 15.08 -15.60 -11.54
N ASP A 74 15.80 -16.07 -12.56
CA ASP A 74 15.24 -16.94 -13.60
C ASP A 74 14.71 -18.25 -13.01
N LEU A 75 15.48 -18.88 -12.10
CA LEU A 75 15.09 -20.11 -11.39
C LEU A 75 13.87 -19.93 -10.48
N ASN A 76 13.67 -18.73 -9.91
CA ASN A 76 12.50 -18.46 -9.08
C ASN A 76 11.21 -18.39 -9.92
N GLY A 77 11.30 -17.99 -11.19
CA GLY A 77 10.20 -17.97 -12.16
C GLY A 77 9.14 -16.89 -11.93
N ALA A 78 9.10 -16.24 -10.76
CA ALA A 78 8.11 -15.20 -10.47
C ALA A 78 8.58 -13.83 -10.99
N ALA A 79 7.75 -13.20 -11.83
CA ALA A 79 7.93 -11.83 -12.32
C ALA A 79 9.36 -11.52 -12.80
N VAL A 80 10.01 -12.47 -13.49
CA VAL A 80 11.43 -12.46 -13.87
C VAL A 80 11.87 -11.14 -14.52
N SER A 81 11.07 -10.60 -15.43
CA SER A 81 11.35 -9.33 -16.11
C SER A 81 11.37 -8.14 -15.16
N MET A 82 10.34 -8.01 -14.30
CA MET A 82 10.27 -6.94 -13.30
C MET A 82 11.42 -7.05 -12.31
N ASN A 83 11.70 -8.28 -11.85
CA ASN A 83 12.75 -8.56 -10.89
C ASN A 83 14.14 -8.25 -11.46
N THR A 84 14.42 -8.67 -12.69
CA THR A 84 15.66 -8.33 -13.39
C THR A 84 15.81 -6.81 -13.56
N THR A 85 14.73 -6.13 -13.95
CA THR A 85 14.73 -4.67 -14.08
C THR A 85 14.99 -3.99 -12.74
N ALA A 86 14.35 -4.45 -11.65
CA ALA A 86 14.58 -3.94 -10.30
C ALA A 86 16.04 -4.09 -9.87
N PHE A 87 16.66 -5.24 -10.13
CA PHE A 87 18.09 -5.46 -9.89
C PHE A 87 18.96 -4.44 -10.64
N HIS A 88 18.68 -4.19 -11.92
CA HIS A 88 19.42 -3.22 -12.71
C HIS A 88 19.23 -1.78 -12.24
N LEU A 89 18.01 -1.38 -11.89
CA LEU A 89 17.73 -0.05 -11.34
C LEU A 89 18.40 0.15 -9.98
N GLY A 90 18.48 -0.90 -9.15
CA GLY A 90 19.24 -0.88 -7.90
C GLY A 90 20.72 -0.61 -8.13
N ARG A 91 21.32 -1.29 -9.12
CA ARG A 91 22.71 -1.03 -9.53
C ARG A 91 22.90 0.39 -10.04
N LEU A 92 21.97 0.89 -10.84
CA LEU A 92 22.00 2.26 -11.33
C LEU A 92 21.92 3.26 -10.17
N ALA A 93 21.06 3.06 -9.18
CA ALA A 93 20.98 3.94 -7.99
C ALA A 93 22.28 4.03 -7.19
N ALA A 94 23.05 2.95 -7.10
CA ALA A 94 24.33 2.96 -6.41
C ALA A 94 25.43 3.70 -7.19
N HIS A 95 25.31 3.77 -8.53
CA HIS A 95 26.28 4.45 -9.39
C HIS A 95 25.90 5.91 -9.67
N ASP A 96 24.64 6.17 -10.00
CA ASP A 96 24.05 7.48 -10.29
C ASP A 96 22.64 7.60 -9.70
N PRO A 97 22.53 7.97 -8.41
CA PRO A 97 21.24 8.19 -7.77
C PRO A 97 20.48 9.37 -8.40
N SER A 98 21.19 10.36 -8.97
CA SER A 98 20.57 11.58 -9.49
C SER A 98 19.78 11.33 -10.77
N ALA A 99 20.29 10.51 -11.68
CA ALA A 99 19.58 10.09 -12.89
C ALA A 99 18.30 9.32 -12.54
N LEU A 100 18.36 8.48 -11.51
CA LEU A 100 17.22 7.68 -11.09
C LEU A 100 16.13 8.53 -10.42
N GLU A 101 16.52 9.50 -9.61
CA GLU A 101 15.56 10.46 -9.04
C GLU A 101 14.89 11.31 -10.10
N GLN A 102 15.61 11.69 -11.16
CA GLN A 102 15.02 12.41 -12.30
C GLN A 102 14.04 11.53 -13.07
N ALA A 103 14.40 10.28 -13.37
CA ALA A 103 13.51 9.32 -14.03
C ALA A 103 12.27 8.98 -13.17
N ALA A 104 12.41 8.99 -11.85
CA ALA A 104 11.31 8.77 -10.92
C ALA A 104 10.44 10.03 -10.67
N LYS A 105 10.82 11.20 -11.22
CA LYS A 105 9.92 12.35 -11.25
C LYS A 105 8.81 12.04 -12.25
N PRO A 106 7.54 12.09 -11.84
CA PRO A 106 6.45 11.87 -12.77
C PRO A 106 6.49 12.95 -13.85
N GLU A 107 6.76 12.58 -15.10
CA GLU A 107 6.47 13.44 -16.24
C GLU A 107 4.95 13.67 -16.28
N GLY A 108 4.52 14.91 -16.09
CA GLY A 108 3.19 15.38 -16.50
C GLY A 108 1.96 14.76 -15.85
N CYS A 109 2.07 13.84 -14.88
CA CYS A 109 0.91 13.30 -14.17
C CYS A 109 0.62 14.11 -12.91
N THR A 110 0.03 15.29 -13.09
CA THR A 110 -0.87 15.86 -12.08
C THR A 110 -2.08 14.92 -11.96
N SER A 111 -1.92 13.80 -11.26
CA SER A 111 -3.09 13.10 -10.76
C SER A 111 -3.86 14.11 -9.91
N LYS A 112 -5.14 14.32 -10.21
CA LYS A 112 -6.03 15.19 -9.43
C LYS A 112 -6.08 14.79 -7.94
N ASP A 113 -5.53 13.63 -7.60
CA ASP A 113 -5.37 13.09 -6.25
C ASP A 113 -4.25 13.73 -5.42
N ARG A 114 -3.24 14.37 -6.05
CA ARG A 114 -2.13 15.04 -5.34
C ARG A 114 -2.26 16.56 -5.25
N VAL A 115 -3.37 17.15 -5.68
CA VAL A 115 -3.71 18.50 -5.23
C VAL A 115 -4.00 18.39 -3.74
N LEU A 116 -3.08 18.90 -2.90
CA LEU A 116 -3.37 19.18 -1.50
C LEU A 116 -4.66 20.01 -1.52
N SER A 117 -5.77 19.43 -1.04
CA SER A 117 -7.02 20.15 -0.98
C SER A 117 -6.78 21.42 -0.17
N SER A 118 -6.94 22.56 -0.83
CA SER A 118 -6.64 23.88 -0.31
C SER A 118 -7.74 24.39 0.60
N SER A 119 -8.92 23.75 0.55
CA SER A 119 -10.09 24.08 1.35
C SER A 119 -10.78 22.84 1.91
N LEU A 120 -11.55 23.06 3.00
CA LEU A 120 -12.40 22.05 3.59
C LEU A 120 -13.44 21.51 2.59
N ASP A 121 -13.94 22.36 1.69
CA ASP A 121 -14.92 21.98 0.68
C ASP A 121 -14.32 21.02 -0.36
N GLU A 122 -13.09 21.26 -0.81
CA GLU A 122 -12.36 20.35 -1.69
C GLU A 122 -12.09 18.99 -1.01
N ILE A 123 -11.78 19.02 0.28
CA ILE A 123 -11.60 17.82 1.10
C ILE A 123 -12.90 16.99 1.14
N ILE A 124 -14.03 17.65 1.40
CA ILE A 124 -15.34 17.00 1.48
C ILE A 124 -15.74 16.44 0.12
N ALA A 125 -15.66 17.24 -0.94
CA ALA A 125 -16.04 16.85 -2.29
C ALA A 125 -15.27 15.62 -2.79
N ARG A 126 -13.94 15.60 -2.61
CA ARG A 126 -13.12 14.45 -3.02
C ARG A 126 -13.51 13.16 -2.28
N ARG A 127 -13.81 13.27 -0.98
CA ARG A 127 -14.18 12.13 -0.15
C ARG A 127 -15.60 11.64 -0.42
N VAL A 128 -16.53 12.54 -0.75
CA VAL A 128 -17.87 12.17 -1.23
C VAL A 128 -17.76 11.37 -2.52
N ALA A 129 -16.99 11.85 -3.49
CA ALA A 129 -16.76 11.13 -4.74
C ALA A 129 -16.17 9.73 -4.48
N PHE A 130 -15.13 9.65 -3.65
CA PHE A 130 -14.53 8.37 -3.26
C PHE A 130 -15.54 7.43 -2.58
N LEU A 131 -16.32 7.91 -1.60
CA LEU A 131 -17.27 7.08 -0.85
C LEU A 131 -18.46 6.62 -1.71
N GLN A 132 -18.81 7.42 -2.71
CA GLN A 132 -19.82 7.06 -3.70
C GLN A 132 -19.34 5.90 -4.57
N ASP A 133 -18.10 5.96 -5.05
CA ASP A 133 -17.46 4.87 -5.81
C ASP A 133 -17.13 3.65 -4.94
N TYR A 134 -16.88 3.89 -3.64
CA TYR A 134 -16.57 2.85 -2.66
C TYR A 134 -17.81 2.00 -2.34
N GLN A 135 -18.98 2.64 -2.21
CA GLN A 135 -20.21 1.94 -1.88
C GLN A 135 -21.38 2.45 -2.72
N ASN A 136 -21.94 3.61 -2.39
CA ASN A 136 -23.03 4.24 -3.14
C ASN A 136 -23.25 5.70 -2.68
N ALA A 137 -24.13 6.40 -3.41
CA ALA A 137 -24.48 7.80 -3.12
C ALA A 137 -25.03 7.99 -1.70
N LYS A 138 -25.84 7.05 -1.18
CA LYS A 138 -26.40 7.15 0.17
C LYS A 138 -25.31 7.09 1.25
N TYR A 139 -24.28 6.27 1.04
CA TYR A 139 -23.13 6.19 1.93
C TYR A 139 -22.29 7.47 1.91
N ALA A 140 -22.06 8.02 0.72
CA ALA A 140 -21.39 9.31 0.56
C ALA A 140 -22.17 10.47 1.20
N SER A 141 -23.51 10.50 1.08
CA SER A 141 -24.37 11.49 1.74
C SER A 141 -24.26 11.42 3.26
N ARG A 142 -24.21 10.22 3.85
CA ARG A 142 -24.05 10.07 5.30
C ARG A 142 -22.77 10.73 5.81
N TYR A 143 -21.69 10.65 5.02
CA TYR A 143 -20.44 11.35 5.31
C TYR A 143 -20.62 12.88 5.22
N SER A 144 -21.12 13.40 4.10
CA SER A 144 -21.27 14.85 3.91
C SER A 144 -22.21 15.47 4.95
N ASP A 145 -23.32 14.81 5.27
CA ASP A 145 -24.30 15.28 6.23
C ASP A 145 -23.72 15.36 7.65
N THR A 146 -22.86 14.40 7.99
CA THR A 146 -22.22 14.38 9.31
C THR A 146 -21.19 15.50 9.44
N VAL A 147 -20.38 15.74 8.41
CA VAL A 147 -19.45 16.88 8.38
C VAL A 147 -20.21 18.20 8.40
N ALA A 148 -21.29 18.33 7.64
CA ALA A 148 -22.13 19.53 7.61
C ALA A 148 -22.74 19.86 8.98
N ARG A 149 -23.25 18.86 9.71
CA ARG A 149 -23.77 19.08 11.08
C ARG A 149 -22.71 19.60 12.04
N VAL A 150 -21.49 19.08 11.95
CA VAL A 150 -20.36 19.55 12.78
C VAL A 150 -19.97 20.96 12.40
N ARG A 151 -19.88 21.26 11.08
CA ARG A 151 -19.59 22.60 10.55
C ARG A 151 -20.56 23.65 11.09
N VAL A 152 -21.87 23.39 10.98
CA VAL A 152 -22.89 24.31 11.49
C VAL A 152 -22.74 24.58 13.00
N ARG A 153 -22.42 23.55 13.79
CA ARG A 153 -22.24 23.70 15.25
C ARG A 153 -20.93 24.39 15.61
N GLU A 154 -19.84 24.08 14.91
CA GLU A 154 -18.54 24.74 15.08
C GLU A 154 -18.66 26.24 14.82
N THR A 155 -19.26 26.62 13.68
CA THR A 155 -19.47 28.03 13.33
C THR A 155 -20.36 28.74 14.34
N ALA A 156 -21.40 28.09 14.84
CA ALA A 156 -22.29 28.68 15.84
C ALA A 156 -21.60 28.96 17.19
N VAL A 157 -20.60 28.17 17.57
CA VAL A 157 -19.88 28.31 18.85
C VAL A 157 -18.66 29.21 18.72
N THR A 158 -17.91 29.08 17.63
CA THR A 158 -16.59 29.71 17.46
C THR A 158 -16.61 30.92 16.52
N GLY A 159 -17.70 31.13 15.79
CA GLY A 159 -17.84 32.20 14.80
C GLY A 159 -17.08 31.94 13.49
N GLN A 160 -16.32 30.85 13.39
CA GLN A 160 -15.55 30.48 12.21
C GLN A 160 -15.63 28.97 11.96
N GLU A 161 -15.47 28.57 10.71
CA GLU A 161 -15.30 27.17 10.34
C GLU A 161 -13.83 26.78 10.44
N GLY A 162 -13.52 25.52 10.75
CA GLY A 162 -12.14 25.07 10.61
C GLY A 162 -11.82 23.73 11.24
N ALA A 163 -11.05 23.80 12.32
CA ALA A 163 -10.23 22.69 12.80
C ALA A 163 -11.04 21.45 13.20
N LEU A 164 -12.21 21.63 13.83
CA LEU A 164 -13.05 20.50 14.23
C LEU A 164 -13.71 19.85 13.01
N SER A 165 -14.26 20.66 12.10
CA SER A 165 -14.87 20.14 10.86
C SER A 165 -13.86 19.40 10.00
N GLU A 166 -12.63 19.92 9.89
CA GLU A 166 -11.56 19.25 9.16
C GLU A 166 -11.13 17.94 9.84
N ALA A 167 -10.96 17.94 11.18
CA ALA A 167 -10.60 16.75 11.94
C ALA A 167 -11.68 15.65 11.82
N VAL A 168 -12.96 16.03 11.88
CA VAL A 168 -14.09 15.12 11.67
C VAL A 168 -14.11 14.61 10.24
N ALA A 169 -13.97 15.48 9.24
CA ALA A 169 -13.92 15.07 7.84
C ALA A 169 -12.81 14.03 7.62
N ARG A 170 -11.62 14.21 8.22
CA ARG A 170 -10.49 13.29 8.10
C ARG A 170 -10.76 11.97 8.80
N SER A 171 -11.20 12.01 10.06
CA SER A 171 -11.34 10.82 10.90
C SER A 171 -12.54 9.97 10.51
N LEU A 172 -13.67 10.60 10.21
CA LEU A 172 -14.88 9.91 9.76
C LEU A 172 -14.64 9.19 8.43
N PHE A 173 -13.94 9.84 7.49
CA PHE A 173 -13.58 9.20 6.23
C PHE A 173 -12.72 7.95 6.44
N LYS A 174 -11.74 7.98 7.35
CA LYS A 174 -10.93 6.79 7.66
C LYS A 174 -11.77 5.63 8.21
N LEU A 175 -12.80 5.93 9.00
CA LEU A 175 -13.72 4.92 9.56
C LEU A 175 -14.67 4.37 8.49
N MET A 176 -15.11 5.21 7.57
CA MET A 176 -16.06 4.83 6.51
C MET A 176 -15.38 4.15 5.32
N ALA A 177 -14.18 4.59 4.96
CA ALA A 177 -13.30 3.94 4.00
C ALA A 177 -12.35 2.96 4.70
N TYR A 178 -12.80 2.33 5.79
CA TYR A 178 -12.00 1.31 6.46
C TYR A 178 -11.77 0.17 5.48
N LYS A 179 -10.50 -0.18 5.30
CA LYS A 179 -10.04 -1.17 4.35
C LYS A 179 -10.47 -2.55 4.83
N ASP A 180 -11.71 -2.88 4.56
CA ASP A 180 -12.30 -4.15 4.92
C ASP A 180 -11.80 -5.22 3.94
N GLU A 181 -11.69 -6.47 4.39
CA GLU A 181 -11.16 -7.62 3.65
C GLU A 181 -11.93 -7.91 2.33
N TYR A 182 -13.04 -7.21 2.12
CA TYR A 182 -13.83 -7.16 0.89
C TYR A 182 -13.17 -6.37 -0.25
N GLU A 183 -12.23 -5.45 0.04
CA GLU A 183 -11.39 -4.84 -0.99
C GLU A 183 -10.44 -5.88 -1.61
N VAL A 184 -9.97 -6.84 -0.80
CA VAL A 184 -9.21 -8.01 -1.27
C VAL A 184 -10.10 -8.87 -2.16
N ALA A 185 -11.35 -9.14 -1.76
CA ALA A 185 -12.31 -9.84 -2.61
C ALA A 185 -12.51 -9.15 -3.96
N ARG A 186 -12.64 -7.81 -4.00
CA ARG A 186 -12.77 -7.03 -5.24
C ARG A 186 -11.49 -7.02 -6.09
N LEU A 187 -10.32 -6.88 -5.47
CA LEU A 187 -9.02 -6.98 -6.15
C LEU A 187 -8.79 -8.38 -6.74
N TYR A 188 -9.16 -9.44 -6.00
CA TYR A 188 -9.03 -10.82 -6.47
C TYR A 188 -10.10 -11.22 -7.50
N SER A 189 -11.22 -10.50 -7.56
CA SER A 189 -12.29 -10.72 -8.55
C SER A 189 -12.22 -9.77 -9.75
N ALA A 190 -11.32 -8.79 -9.74
CA ALA A 190 -11.06 -7.92 -10.88
C ALA A 190 -10.46 -8.71 -12.04
N ARG A 191 -10.94 -8.44 -13.25
CA ARG A 191 -10.45 -9.05 -14.50
C ARG A 191 -8.93 -8.91 -14.65
N ALA A 192 -8.39 -7.76 -14.25
CA ALA A 192 -6.96 -7.46 -14.25
C ALA A 192 -6.12 -8.43 -13.40
N PHE A 193 -6.62 -8.85 -12.22
CA PHE A 193 -5.88 -9.79 -11.36
C PHE A 193 -5.85 -11.21 -11.95
N ARG A 194 -6.93 -11.63 -12.63
CA ARG A 194 -6.96 -12.91 -13.35
C ARG A 194 -6.03 -12.90 -14.56
N GLU A 195 -6.00 -11.80 -15.30
CA GLU A 195 -5.09 -11.62 -16.44
C GLU A 195 -3.64 -11.65 -15.95
N GLN A 196 -3.30 -10.90 -14.89
CA GLN A 196 -1.98 -10.90 -14.29
C GLN A 196 -1.57 -12.28 -13.73
N LEU A 197 -2.48 -13.02 -13.10
CA LEU A 197 -2.21 -14.39 -12.64
C LEU A 197 -1.94 -15.37 -13.78
N THR A 198 -2.62 -15.20 -14.91
CA THR A 198 -2.45 -16.07 -16.09
C THR A 198 -1.17 -15.72 -16.85
N GLU A 199 -0.76 -14.45 -16.84
CA GLU A 199 0.52 -13.99 -17.38
C GLU A 199 1.71 -14.39 -16.51
N THR A 200 1.54 -14.43 -15.18
CA THR A 200 2.64 -14.69 -14.24
C THR A 200 2.86 -16.18 -13.97
N PHE A 201 1.83 -17.03 -14.15
CA PHE A 201 1.91 -18.46 -13.83
C PHE A 201 1.48 -19.34 -15.02
N GLU A 202 2.39 -20.23 -15.46
CA GLU A 202 2.20 -21.15 -16.61
C GLU A 202 1.05 -22.16 -16.39
N SER A 203 0.77 -22.53 -15.12
CA SER A 203 -0.44 -23.28 -14.75
C SER A 203 -0.91 -22.95 -13.33
N LEU A 204 -2.20 -22.64 -13.18
CA LEU A 204 -2.84 -22.40 -11.89
C LEU A 204 -3.41 -23.71 -11.35
N GLY A 205 -2.60 -24.51 -10.64
CA GLY A 205 -3.03 -25.80 -10.09
C GLY A 205 -4.22 -25.71 -9.12
N ARG A 206 -4.10 -24.93 -8.03
CA ARG A 206 -5.19 -24.73 -7.06
C ARG A 206 -5.01 -23.40 -6.30
N VAL A 207 -5.86 -22.42 -6.62
CA VAL A 207 -5.88 -21.14 -5.90
C VAL A 207 -6.61 -21.31 -4.57
N THR A 208 -5.92 -21.00 -3.47
CA THR A 208 -6.48 -21.05 -2.11
C THR A 208 -6.34 -19.67 -1.48
N VAL A 209 -7.43 -19.14 -0.92
CA VAL A 209 -7.46 -17.80 -0.34
C VAL A 209 -7.61 -17.92 1.17
N HIS A 210 -6.73 -17.26 1.92
CA HIS A 210 -6.82 -17.17 3.37
C HIS A 210 -7.48 -15.86 3.77
N LEU A 211 -8.64 -15.93 4.42
CA LEU A 211 -9.44 -14.78 4.83
C LEU A 211 -9.80 -14.89 6.30
N ALA A 212 -9.97 -13.80 7.01
CA ALA A 212 -10.42 -13.81 8.41
C ALA A 212 -11.79 -13.11 8.55
N PRO A 213 -12.82 -13.61 7.83
CA PRO A 213 -14.07 -12.88 7.63
C PRO A 213 -14.71 -12.46 8.97
N PRO A 214 -14.91 -11.17 9.24
CA PRO A 214 -15.24 -10.67 10.59
C PRO A 214 -16.56 -11.20 11.17
N LEU A 215 -17.48 -11.65 10.32
CA LEU A 215 -18.76 -12.25 10.73
C LEU A 215 -18.73 -13.78 10.89
N LEU A 216 -17.75 -14.46 10.31
CA LEU A 216 -17.70 -15.94 10.24
C LEU A 216 -16.49 -16.53 10.98
N ALA A 217 -15.40 -15.77 11.07
CA ALA A 217 -14.17 -16.20 11.73
C ALA A 217 -14.38 -16.22 13.25
N ARG A 218 -14.26 -17.41 13.84
CA ARG A 218 -14.21 -17.57 15.30
C ARG A 218 -12.98 -16.82 15.81
N ARG A 219 -13.17 -15.99 16.84
CA ARG A 219 -12.08 -15.27 17.50
C ARG A 219 -11.23 -16.26 18.29
N ASP A 220 -9.92 -16.08 18.23
CA ASP A 220 -9.01 -16.88 19.04
C ASP A 220 -9.19 -16.51 20.53
N PRO A 221 -9.39 -17.49 21.44
CA PRO A 221 -9.63 -17.22 22.85
C PRO A 221 -8.42 -16.62 23.59
N VAL A 222 -7.22 -16.64 23.01
CA VAL A 222 -6.00 -16.10 23.62
C VAL A 222 -5.64 -14.71 23.05
N SER A 223 -5.77 -14.50 21.74
CA SER A 223 -5.41 -13.22 21.10
C SER A 223 -6.59 -12.29 20.82
N GLY A 224 -7.83 -12.80 20.84
CA GLY A 224 -9.04 -12.03 20.51
C GLY A 224 -9.21 -11.70 19.02
N GLU A 225 -8.23 -12.03 18.19
CA GLU A 225 -8.26 -11.77 16.75
C GLU A 225 -9.10 -12.82 16.00
N PRO A 226 -9.77 -12.46 14.89
CA PRO A 226 -10.48 -13.42 14.04
C PRO A 226 -9.51 -14.43 13.43
N ARG A 227 -9.77 -15.74 13.60
CA ARG A 227 -8.91 -16.78 13.02
C ARG A 227 -8.99 -16.78 11.49
N LYS A 228 -7.83 -16.82 10.84
CA LYS A 228 -7.72 -17.03 9.39
C LYS A 228 -8.34 -18.37 8.99
N MET A 229 -9.27 -18.32 8.06
CA MET A 229 -9.95 -19.45 7.44
C MET A 229 -9.46 -19.62 6.00
N THR A 230 -9.39 -20.86 5.56
CA THR A 230 -8.89 -21.23 4.23
C THR A 230 -10.08 -21.55 3.32
N PHE A 231 -10.19 -20.81 2.21
CA PHE A 231 -11.25 -21.00 1.22
C PHE A 231 -10.65 -21.44 -0.12
N GLY A 232 -11.26 -22.46 -0.72
CA GLY A 232 -10.84 -22.99 -2.01
C GLY A 232 -11.30 -22.12 -3.20
N PRO A 233 -11.05 -22.57 -4.44
CA PRO A 233 -11.32 -21.80 -5.67
C PRO A 233 -12.76 -21.29 -5.82
N TRP A 234 -13.73 -21.95 -5.17
CA TRP A 234 -15.15 -21.59 -5.19
C TRP A 234 -15.47 -20.22 -4.57
N ILE A 235 -14.56 -19.64 -3.78
CA ILE A 235 -14.80 -18.31 -3.19
C ILE A 235 -14.61 -17.16 -4.19
N LEU A 236 -13.83 -17.37 -5.25
CA LEU A 236 -13.61 -16.37 -6.30
C LEU A 236 -14.91 -15.97 -7.04
N PRO A 237 -15.77 -16.91 -7.49
CA PRO A 237 -17.07 -16.52 -8.05
C PRO A 237 -18.01 -15.93 -6.99
N ALA A 238 -17.94 -16.34 -5.72
CA ALA A 238 -18.73 -15.73 -4.65
C ALA A 238 -18.34 -14.25 -4.41
N PHE A 239 -17.04 -13.93 -4.50
CA PHE A 239 -16.54 -12.57 -4.44
C PHE A 239 -16.98 -11.71 -5.63
N ALA A 240 -16.97 -12.26 -6.85
CA ALA A 240 -17.49 -11.56 -8.02
C ALA A 240 -18.99 -11.25 -7.89
N LEU A 241 -19.75 -12.13 -7.25
CA LEU A 241 -21.19 -11.97 -7.04
C LEU A 241 -21.50 -10.97 -5.91
N LEU A 242 -20.73 -11.01 -4.81
CA LEU A 242 -20.78 -10.01 -3.74
C LEU A 242 -20.42 -8.62 -4.26
N ALA A 243 -19.37 -8.49 -5.08
CA ALA A 243 -18.97 -7.23 -5.70
C ALA A 243 -20.08 -6.63 -6.58
N ARG A 244 -20.87 -7.49 -7.25
CA ARG A 244 -22.05 -7.08 -8.03
C ARG A 244 -23.27 -6.74 -7.18
N ALA A 245 -23.46 -7.40 -6.04
CA ALA A 245 -24.59 -7.16 -5.14
C ALA A 245 -24.45 -5.87 -4.31
N SER A 246 -23.23 -5.34 -4.16
CA SER A 246 -22.96 -4.01 -3.58
C SER A 246 -23.34 -2.84 -4.50
N VAL A 247 -23.82 -3.09 -5.73
CA VAL A 247 -24.38 -2.09 -6.63
C VAL A 247 -25.91 -2.15 -6.56
N CYS A 248 -26.49 -1.46 -5.58
CA CYS A 248 -27.87 -0.97 -5.53
C CYS A 248 -27.94 0.21 -4.53
#